data_AF-A0A357IA73-F1
#
_entry.id   AF-A0A357IA73-F1
#
_cell.length_a   1.000
_cell.length_b   1.000
_cell.length_c   1.000
_cell.angle_alpha   90.00
_cell.angle_beta   90.00
_cell.angle_gamma   90.00
#
_symmetry.space_group_name_H-M   'P 1'
#
loop_
_entity.id
_entity.type
_entity.pdbx_description
1 polymer ?
#
loop_
_entity_poly.entity_id
_entity_poly.type
_entity_poly.pdbx_seq_one_letter_code
_entity_poly.pdbx_strand_id
1 'polypeptide(L)'
;QGNWGSQDDPKSFAAMRYTEARLSRYAKVFLQELGQGTVDWVPNFDGTMSEPGLLPARLPNVLLNGSTGIAVGMATDIPPHNLREVAGACIHLLDKPKATLEDLMALVPGPDYPTDAEIISSAEELTKIYTTGHGSVRMRAL
;
A
#
# COMPACT_ATOMS: atom_id res chain seq x y z
N GLN A 1 -19.99 8.74 -2.96
CA GLN A 1 -20.77 9.90 -2.45
C GLN A 1 -21.62 9.43 -1.27
N GLY A 2 -22.04 10.33 -0.39
CA GLY A 2 -22.69 9.99 0.90
C GLY A 2 -21.73 10.06 2.09
N ASN A 3 -22.19 9.60 3.27
CA ASN A 3 -21.39 9.55 4.50
C ASN A 3 -20.56 8.25 4.56
N TRP A 4 -19.23 8.38 4.48
CA TRP A 4 -18.26 7.29 4.51
C TRP A 4 -17.45 7.23 5.83
N GLY A 5 -17.99 7.82 6.90
CA GLY A 5 -17.31 7.97 8.19
C GLY A 5 -16.49 9.26 8.26
N SER A 6 -15.91 9.51 9.42
CA SER A 6 -15.03 10.66 9.67
C SER A 6 -13.69 10.19 10.24
N GLN A 7 -12.73 11.12 10.37
CA GLN A 7 -11.44 10.81 11.00
C GLN A 7 -11.60 10.48 12.49
N ASP A 8 -12.46 11.20 13.21
CA ASP A 8 -12.70 11.01 14.65
C ASP A 8 -13.53 9.76 14.96
N ASP A 9 -14.49 9.42 14.09
CA ASP A 9 -15.28 8.19 14.18
C ASP A 9 -15.32 7.48 12.82
N PRO A 10 -14.30 6.66 12.50
CA PRO A 10 -14.24 5.92 11.23
C PRO A 10 -15.39 4.93 11.04
N LYS A 11 -16.08 4.52 12.12
CA LYS A 11 -17.19 3.56 12.06
C LYS A 11 -18.54 4.22 11.82
N SER A 12 -18.63 5.54 11.88
CA SER A 12 -19.86 6.32 11.69
C SER A 12 -20.32 6.44 10.22
N PHE A 13 -20.03 5.46 9.36
CA PHE A 13 -20.45 5.49 7.97
C PHE A 13 -21.94 5.12 7.81
N ALA A 14 -22.60 5.71 6.81
CA ALA A 14 -24.00 5.40 6.52
C ALA A 14 -24.17 3.98 5.97
N ALA A 15 -25.34 3.38 6.17
CA ALA A 15 -25.65 2.06 5.64
C ALA A 15 -25.52 2.01 4.11
N MET A 16 -25.13 0.85 3.56
CA MET A 16 -24.85 0.66 2.12
C MET A 16 -25.97 1.09 1.17
N ARG A 17 -27.23 1.09 1.63
CA ARG A 17 -28.38 1.57 0.85
C ARG A 17 -28.44 3.10 0.65
N TYR A 18 -27.60 3.85 1.39
CA TYR A 18 -27.51 5.31 1.34
C TYR A 18 -26.15 5.81 0.84
N THR A 19 -25.24 4.90 0.47
CA THR A 19 -23.91 5.26 -0.02
C THR A 19 -23.74 4.85 -1.47
N GLU A 20 -23.03 5.68 -2.22
CA GLU A 20 -22.73 5.43 -3.63
C GLU A 20 -21.22 5.25 -3.80
N ALA A 21 -20.80 4.11 -4.32
CA ALA A 21 -19.40 3.79 -4.55
C ALA A 21 -19.03 3.86 -6.04
N ARG A 22 -17.86 4.42 -6.33
CA ARG A 22 -17.22 4.35 -7.65
C ARG A 22 -15.73 4.11 -7.45
N LEU A 23 -15.13 3.31 -8.32
CA LEU A 23 -13.69 3.11 -8.33
C LEU A 23 -12.95 4.45 -8.46
N SER A 24 -11.89 4.60 -7.67
CA SER A 24 -11.01 5.76 -7.73
C SER A 24 -10.21 5.75 -9.03
N ARG A 25 -9.61 6.89 -9.40
CA ARG A 25 -8.68 6.92 -10.55
C ARG A 25 -7.47 6.01 -10.32
N TYR A 26 -7.04 5.87 -9.07
CA TYR A 26 -5.92 5.02 -8.69
C TYR A 26 -6.21 3.53 -8.93
N ALA A 27 -7.47 3.09 -8.86
CA ALA A 27 -7.85 1.70 -9.17
C ALA A 27 -7.44 1.26 -10.59
N LYS A 28 -7.23 2.20 -11.53
CA LYS A 28 -6.71 1.89 -12.87
C LYS A 28 -5.33 1.24 -12.84
N VAL A 29 -4.52 1.49 -11.80
CA VAL A 29 -3.21 0.86 -11.60
C VAL A 29 -3.32 -0.67 -11.56
N PHE A 30 -4.47 -1.22 -11.14
CA PHE A 30 -4.69 -2.66 -11.07
C PHE A 30 -5.50 -3.22 -12.24
N LEU A 31 -6.43 -2.43 -12.78
CA LEU A 31 -7.48 -2.95 -13.67
C LEU A 31 -7.24 -2.67 -15.15
N GLN A 32 -6.37 -1.71 -15.48
CA GLN A 32 -6.19 -1.26 -16.87
C GLN A 32 -5.68 -2.37 -17.81
N GLU A 33 -4.91 -3.32 -17.28
CA GLU A 33 -4.26 -4.37 -18.07
C GLU A 33 -4.88 -5.76 -17.85
N LEU A 34 -5.89 -5.88 -16.98
CA LEU A 34 -6.48 -7.16 -16.56
C LEU A 34 -7.04 -7.99 -17.73
N GLY A 35 -7.62 -7.35 -18.73
CA GLY A 35 -8.20 -8.01 -19.91
C GLY A 35 -7.19 -8.39 -20.99
N GLN A 36 -5.89 -8.19 -20.77
CA GLN A 36 -4.84 -8.36 -21.79
C GLN A 36 -4.06 -9.68 -21.63
N GLY A 37 -4.59 -10.63 -20.85
CA GLY A 37 -3.94 -11.91 -20.60
C GLY A 37 -2.73 -11.82 -19.67
N THR A 38 -2.72 -10.85 -18.75
CA THR A 38 -1.60 -10.59 -17.82
C THR A 38 -1.68 -11.38 -16.51
N VAL A 39 -2.77 -12.09 -16.25
CA VAL A 39 -3.00 -12.85 -15.02
C VAL A 39 -3.72 -14.16 -15.29
N ASP A 40 -3.50 -15.11 -14.40
CA ASP A 40 -4.23 -16.36 -14.36
C ASP A 40 -5.63 -16.17 -13.75
N TRP A 41 -6.62 -16.84 -14.34
CA TRP A 41 -8.00 -16.83 -13.88
C TRP A 41 -8.32 -18.17 -13.21
N VAL A 42 -8.99 -18.10 -12.07
CA VAL A 42 -9.40 -19.25 -11.28
C VAL A 42 -10.93 -19.30 -11.16
N PRO A 43 -11.55 -20.48 -11.00
CA PRO A 43 -12.98 -20.56 -10.70
C PRO A 43 -13.31 -19.88 -9.37
N ASN A 44 -14.46 -19.22 -9.29
CA ASN A 44 -14.99 -18.70 -8.04
C ASN A 44 -15.48 -19.85 -7.12
N PHE A 45 -15.97 -19.51 -5.93
CA PHE A 45 -16.30 -20.48 -4.87
C PHE A 45 -17.29 -21.60 -5.28
N ASP A 46 -18.23 -21.33 -6.19
CA ASP A 46 -19.21 -22.31 -6.70
C ASP A 46 -18.94 -22.76 -8.15
N GLY A 47 -17.84 -22.28 -8.75
CA GLY A 47 -17.41 -22.62 -10.10
C GLY A 47 -18.27 -22.03 -11.23
N THR A 48 -19.22 -21.14 -10.94
CA THR A 48 -20.10 -20.53 -11.94
C THR A 48 -19.46 -19.37 -12.70
N MET A 49 -18.44 -18.73 -12.10
CA MET A 49 -17.72 -17.60 -12.65
C MET A 49 -16.20 -17.81 -12.52
N SER A 50 -15.43 -16.98 -13.22
CA SER A 50 -13.97 -16.92 -13.04
C SER A 50 -13.58 -15.60 -12.40
N GLU A 51 -12.62 -15.65 -11.49
CA GLU A 51 -12.01 -14.49 -10.83
C GLU A 51 -10.50 -14.47 -11.06
N PRO A 52 -9.88 -13.29 -11.13
CA PRO A 52 -8.44 -13.21 -11.33
C PRO A 52 -7.72 -13.62 -10.04
N GLY A 53 -6.74 -14.53 -10.13
CA GLY A 53 -5.97 -14.96 -8.96
C GLY A 53 -5.08 -13.86 -8.39
N LEU A 54 -4.64 -12.92 -9.24
CA LEU A 54 -3.90 -11.71 -8.89
C LEU A 54 -4.39 -10.54 -9.75
N LEU A 55 -4.06 -9.31 -9.35
CA LEU A 55 -4.27 -8.13 -10.19
C LEU A 55 -2.94 -7.64 -10.76
N PRO A 56 -2.88 -7.25 -12.05
CA PRO A 56 -1.67 -6.74 -12.69
C PRO A 56 -1.37 -5.31 -12.23
N ALA A 57 -0.82 -5.17 -11.03
CA ALA A 57 -0.51 -3.87 -10.45
C ALA A 57 0.67 -3.20 -11.17
N ARG A 58 0.44 -2.04 -11.79
CA ARG A 58 1.46 -1.23 -12.47
C ARG A 58 2.40 -0.48 -11.52
N LEU A 59 2.06 -0.43 -10.23
CA LEU A 59 2.85 0.15 -9.15
C LEU A 59 2.84 -0.79 -7.94
N PRO A 60 3.88 -0.80 -7.10
CA PRO A 60 4.01 -1.70 -5.96
C PRO A 60 3.09 -1.30 -4.79
N ASN A 61 1.79 -1.53 -4.94
CA ASN A 61 0.77 -1.07 -3.99
C ASN A 61 0.95 -1.60 -2.56
N VAL A 62 1.62 -2.75 -2.40
CA VAL A 62 1.95 -3.31 -1.09
C VAL A 62 2.68 -2.29 -0.20
N LEU A 63 3.55 -1.45 -0.77
CA LEU A 63 4.22 -0.37 -0.06
C LEU A 63 3.39 0.92 -0.04
N LEU A 64 2.68 1.23 -1.13
CA LEU A 64 1.98 2.50 -1.28
C LEU A 64 0.82 2.67 -0.29
N ASN A 65 -0.07 1.68 -0.22
CA ASN A 65 -1.20 1.72 0.70
C ASN A 65 -0.88 1.06 2.05
N GLY A 66 0.12 0.18 2.08
CA GLY A 66 0.36 -0.67 3.23
C GLY A 66 -0.77 -1.68 3.46
N SER A 67 -0.63 -2.46 4.53
CA SER A 67 -1.67 -3.36 5.01
C SER A 67 -1.41 -3.78 6.44
N THR A 68 -2.46 -3.84 7.25
CA THR A 68 -2.45 -4.45 8.58
C THR A 68 -3.28 -5.72 8.56
N GLY A 69 -2.74 -6.79 9.14
CA GLY A 69 -3.39 -8.10 9.16
C GLY A 69 -2.97 -8.91 10.37
N ILE A 70 -3.92 -9.63 10.95
CA ILE A 70 -3.70 -10.58 12.04
C ILE A 70 -4.25 -11.92 11.59
N ALA A 71 -3.39 -12.93 11.57
CA ALA A 71 -3.76 -14.31 11.28
C ALA A 71 -3.45 -15.21 12.50
N VAL A 72 -3.69 -16.51 12.37
CA VAL A 72 -3.44 -17.45 13.47
C VAL A 72 -1.93 -17.61 13.67
N GLY A 73 -1.40 -17.03 14.75
CA GLY A 73 0.01 -17.14 15.14
C GLY A 73 0.98 -16.19 14.41
N MET A 74 0.47 -15.29 13.57
CA MET A 74 1.29 -14.30 12.85
C MET A 74 0.53 -12.99 12.64
N ALA A 75 1.26 -11.90 12.52
CA ALA A 75 0.72 -10.59 12.18
C ALA A 75 1.61 -9.93 11.11
N THR A 76 1.02 -9.06 10.32
CA THR A 76 1.69 -8.29 9.29
C THR A 76 1.23 -6.85 9.40
N ASP A 77 2.19 -5.94 9.45
CA ASP A 77 1.96 -4.50 9.47
C ASP A 77 2.95 -3.85 8.50
N ILE A 78 2.43 -3.31 7.41
CA ILE A 78 3.21 -2.62 6.38
C ILE A 78 2.69 -1.19 6.35
N PRO A 79 3.52 -0.18 6.68
CA PRO A 79 3.10 1.20 6.64
C PRO A 79 3.01 1.73 5.20
N PRO A 80 2.17 2.74 4.93
CA PRO A 80 2.04 3.36 3.62
C PRO A 80 3.30 4.17 3.25
N HIS A 81 3.56 4.35 1.96
CA HIS A 81 4.71 5.07 1.42
C HIS A 81 4.31 5.96 0.25
N ASN A 82 5.12 6.99 -0.01
CA ASN A 82 4.83 7.93 -1.06
C ASN A 82 4.97 7.30 -2.45
N LEU A 83 3.98 7.54 -3.31
CA LEU A 83 3.94 7.00 -4.67
C LEU A 83 5.16 7.41 -5.51
N ARG A 84 5.57 8.68 -5.46
CA ARG A 84 6.64 9.19 -6.31
C ARG A 84 8.00 8.69 -5.86
N GLU A 85 8.20 8.62 -4.55
CA GLU A 85 9.44 8.11 -3.93
C GLU A 85 9.65 6.65 -4.29
N VAL A 86 8.64 5.80 -4.05
CA VAL A 86 8.73 4.37 -4.37
C VAL A 86 8.87 4.14 -5.88
N ALA A 87 8.13 4.87 -6.72
CA ALA A 87 8.30 4.77 -8.16
C ALA A 87 9.72 5.18 -8.61
N GLY A 88 10.28 6.24 -8.01
CA GLY A 88 11.66 6.66 -8.23
C GLY A 88 12.67 5.60 -7.83
N ALA A 89 12.48 4.94 -6.69
CA ALA A 89 13.31 3.83 -6.25
C ALA A 89 13.24 2.62 -7.18
N CYS A 90 12.05 2.27 -7.69
CA CYS A 90 11.90 1.22 -8.69
C CYS A 90 12.66 1.54 -9.98
N ILE A 91 12.54 2.76 -10.50
CA ILE A 91 13.28 3.21 -11.68
C ILE A 91 14.79 3.15 -11.41
N HIS A 92 15.23 3.60 -10.24
CA HIS A 92 16.63 3.53 -9.84
C HIS A 92 17.17 2.10 -9.83
N LEU A 93 16.40 1.13 -9.34
CA LEU A 93 16.77 -0.29 -9.36
C LEU A 93 16.82 -0.87 -10.78
N LEU A 94 15.97 -0.40 -11.69
CA LEU A 94 16.04 -0.81 -13.10
C LEU A 94 17.34 -0.33 -13.75
N ASP A 95 17.74 0.93 -13.49
CA ASP A 95 18.96 1.52 -14.03
C ASP A 95 20.23 0.97 -13.36
N LYS A 96 20.15 0.71 -12.04
CA LYS A 96 21.23 0.22 -11.20
C LYS A 96 20.77 -0.99 -10.39
N PRO A 97 20.79 -2.20 -10.97
CA PRO A 97 20.32 -3.42 -10.29
C PRO A 97 21.13 -3.82 -9.04
N LYS A 98 22.29 -3.19 -8.82
CA LYS A 98 23.16 -3.40 -7.66
C LYS A 98 23.10 -2.26 -6.63
N ALA A 99 22.14 -1.34 -6.77
CA ALA A 99 21.92 -0.27 -5.80
C ALA A 99 21.72 -0.87 -4.40
N THR A 100 22.31 -0.24 -3.40
CA THR A 100 22.22 -0.71 -2.02
C THR A 100 20.93 -0.24 -1.36
N LEU A 101 20.64 -0.74 -0.15
CA LEU A 101 19.50 -0.24 0.60
C LEU A 101 19.66 1.25 0.93
N GLU A 102 20.86 1.70 1.24
CA GLU A 102 21.17 3.10 1.52
C GLU A 102 20.87 3.99 0.30
N ASP A 103 21.19 3.53 -0.91
CA ASP A 103 20.84 4.25 -2.15
C ASP A 103 19.31 4.41 -2.31
N LEU A 104 18.54 3.37 -1.95
CA LEU A 104 17.07 3.41 -2.04
C LEU A 104 16.46 4.28 -0.95
N MET A 105 17.00 4.25 0.26
CA MET A 105 16.53 5.08 1.36
C MET A 105 16.81 6.57 1.17
N ALA A 106 17.80 6.92 0.33
CA ALA A 106 17.98 8.30 -0.11
C ALA A 106 16.80 8.79 -1.00
N LEU A 107 16.08 7.87 -1.65
CA LEU A 107 14.90 8.16 -2.48
C LEU A 107 13.59 7.97 -1.71
N VAL A 108 13.55 7.04 -0.75
CA VAL A 108 12.40 6.71 0.10
C VAL A 108 12.82 6.94 1.56
N PRO A 109 12.67 8.17 2.09
CA PRO A 109 13.16 8.51 3.43
C PRO A 109 12.45 7.72 4.55
N GLY A 110 11.21 7.30 4.32
CA GLY A 110 10.41 6.57 5.29
C GLY A 110 8.97 6.36 4.84
N PRO A 111 8.09 5.96 5.77
CA PRO A 111 6.65 5.91 5.54
C PRO A 111 6.03 7.28 5.26
N ASP A 112 4.91 7.28 4.54
CA ASP A 112 4.09 8.46 4.23
C ASP A 112 2.64 8.18 4.66
N TYR A 113 2.30 8.62 5.87
CA TYR A 113 0.96 8.44 6.41
C TYR A 113 0.02 9.56 5.92
N PRO A 114 -1.30 9.30 5.81
CA PRO A 114 -2.28 10.30 5.37
C PRO A 114 -2.59 11.33 6.47
N THR A 115 -1.56 12.01 6.99
CA THR A 115 -1.62 13.03 8.05
C THR A 115 -0.41 13.97 7.95
N ASP A 116 -0.54 15.17 8.46
CA ASP A 116 0.56 16.16 8.54
C ASP A 116 1.44 15.97 9.79
N ALA A 117 1.15 14.98 10.63
CA ALA A 117 1.95 14.68 11.82
C ALA A 117 3.38 14.23 11.46
N GLU A 118 4.35 14.61 12.29
CA GLU A 118 5.76 14.33 12.04
C GLU A 118 6.15 12.92 12.48
N ILE A 119 6.93 12.23 11.65
CA ILE A 119 7.63 11.01 12.06
C ILE A 119 8.86 11.42 12.88
N ILE A 120 8.92 10.97 14.12
CA ILE A 120 10.00 11.30 15.07
C ILE A 120 11.02 10.16 15.26
N SER A 121 10.82 9.03 14.56
CA SER A 121 11.80 7.95 14.51
C SER A 121 13.08 8.43 13.83
N SER A 122 14.24 8.04 14.36
CA SER A 122 15.52 8.46 13.78
C SER A 122 15.80 7.77 12.44
N ALA A 123 16.65 8.35 11.61
CA ALA A 123 17.08 7.73 10.35
C ALA A 123 17.73 6.35 10.57
N GLU A 124 18.45 6.17 11.68
CA GLU A 124 19.04 4.88 12.07
C GLU A 124 17.96 3.83 12.41
N GLU A 125 16.90 4.24 13.14
CA GLU A 125 15.76 3.37 13.45
C GLU A 125 15.04 2.94 12.16
N LEU A 126 14.79 3.89 11.26
CA LEU A 126 14.15 3.61 9.96
C LEU A 126 15.02 2.68 9.10
N THR A 127 16.34 2.92 9.07
CA THR A 127 17.27 2.05 8.32
C THR A 127 17.23 0.63 8.85
N LYS A 128 17.25 0.48 10.18
CA LYS A 128 17.13 -0.84 10.81
C LYS A 128 15.83 -1.53 10.43
N ILE A 129 14.70 -0.81 10.42
CA ILE A 129 13.39 -1.35 10.03
C ILE A 129 13.41 -1.89 8.60
N TYR A 130 13.93 -1.13 7.64
CA TYR A 130 14.00 -1.58 6.25
C TYR A 130 14.99 -2.73 6.04
N THR A 131 16.08 -2.80 6.82
CA THR A 131 17.04 -3.91 6.76
C THR A 131 16.49 -5.21 7.35
N THR A 132 15.78 -5.14 8.48
CA THR A 132 15.28 -6.33 9.21
C THR A 132 13.86 -6.73 8.83
N GLY A 133 13.11 -5.83 8.20
CA GLY A 133 11.67 -5.96 7.95
C GLY A 133 10.79 -5.80 9.20
N HIS A 134 11.36 -5.47 10.37
CA HIS A 134 10.62 -5.41 11.63
C HIS A 134 11.10 -4.27 12.52
N GLY A 135 10.15 -3.56 13.14
CA GLY A 135 10.42 -2.55 14.16
C GLY A 135 9.20 -1.67 14.40
N SER A 136 9.41 -0.44 14.88
CA SER A 136 8.34 0.49 15.19
C SER A 136 8.65 1.91 14.72
N VAL A 137 7.64 2.54 14.13
CA VAL A 137 7.69 3.94 13.70
C VAL A 137 6.85 4.77 14.66
N ARG A 138 7.36 5.92 15.10
CA ARG A 138 6.68 6.82 16.03
C ARG A 138 6.34 8.12 15.34
N MET A 139 5.12 8.61 15.59
CA MET A 139 4.63 9.88 15.10
C MET A 139 4.28 10.82 16.25
N ARG A 140 4.38 12.12 16.01
CA ARG A 140 4.00 13.19 16.95
C ARG A 140 3.14 14.22 16.22
N ALA A 141 2.08 14.68 16.89
CA ALA A 141 1.32 15.82 16.42
C ALA A 141 2.19 17.09 16.40
N LEU A 142 1.90 17.98 15.45
CA LEU A 142 2.51 19.31 15.38
C LEU A 142 2.09 20.19 16.57
#